data_AF-A0A924J0L8-F1
#
_entry.id   AF-A0A924J0L8-F1
#
_cell.length_a   1.000
_cell.length_b   1.000
_cell.length_c   1.000
_cell.angle_alpha   90.00
_cell.angle_beta   90.00
_cell.angle_gamma   90.00
#
_symmetry.space_group_name_H-M   'P 1'
#
loop_
_entity.id
_entity.type
_entity.pdbx_description
1 polymer ?
#
loop_
_entity_poly.entity_id
_entity_poly.type
_entity_poly.pdbx_seq_one_letter_code
_entity_poly.pdbx_strand_id
1 'polypeptide(L)'
;MFSPQEISEIKKLLTPEKNIVIITHHNPDGDAIGSSLGLKNFLKNKGIEATVLVPNDFPKFLKWMPNSKEIIIADYKRKKAGEAIYNADVIFCLDFNTASRVGVLGDWLTKSWAKKILIDHHQQPDQFDFIYSDTMVPATCQMIYQFIEALGEESLIDKDVAECLYTGIMTDTGGFRFRSTSALTHKITGSLIDKGADPAMISSNTWDTNSVSRLHLLALVLGRIETVQDGEVAILSLTREELKNLGYQKGDTEGFVNYGLSIKGTKVSAFFTED
;
A
#
# COMPACT_ATOMS: atom_id res chain seq x y z
N MET A 1 -3.28 -9.75 -15.24
CA MET A 1 -4.54 -8.96 -15.32
C MET A 1 -5.71 -9.94 -15.36
N PHE A 2 -6.89 -9.55 -14.89
CA PHE A 2 -8.11 -10.36 -15.07
C PHE A 2 -8.42 -10.55 -16.56
N SER A 3 -8.97 -11.72 -16.91
CA SER A 3 -9.51 -12.00 -18.23
C SER A 3 -10.77 -11.16 -18.51
N PRO A 4 -11.16 -10.96 -19.78
CA PRO A 4 -12.40 -10.24 -20.12
C PRO A 4 -13.65 -10.87 -19.48
N GLN A 5 -13.66 -12.19 -19.30
CA GLN A 5 -14.75 -12.91 -18.64
C GLN A 5 -14.80 -12.58 -17.14
N GLU A 6 -13.65 -12.63 -16.45
CA GLU A 6 -13.56 -12.25 -15.03
C GLU A 6 -13.93 -10.77 -14.82
N ILE A 7 -13.50 -9.87 -15.70
CA ILE A 7 -13.91 -8.46 -15.67
C ILE A 7 -15.44 -8.32 -15.78
N SER A 8 -16.07 -9.07 -16.69
CA SER A 8 -17.54 -9.08 -16.84
C SER A 8 -18.25 -9.60 -15.59
N GLU A 9 -17.69 -10.61 -14.93
CA GLU A 9 -18.22 -11.17 -13.68
C GLU A 9 -18.05 -10.22 -12.50
N ILE A 10 -16.85 -9.65 -12.33
CA ILE A 10 -16.56 -8.65 -11.30
C ILE A 10 -17.46 -7.42 -11.47
N LYS A 11 -17.68 -6.95 -12.71
CA LYS A 11 -18.56 -5.80 -12.97
C LYS A 11 -19.99 -6.01 -12.48
N LYS A 12 -20.49 -7.25 -12.46
CA LYS A 12 -21.82 -7.59 -11.89
C LYS A 12 -21.83 -7.58 -10.36
N LEU A 13 -20.68 -7.68 -9.71
CA LEU A 13 -20.53 -7.59 -8.26
C LEU A 13 -20.41 -6.13 -7.78
N LEU A 14 -20.04 -5.20 -8.66
CA LEU A 14 -19.89 -3.79 -8.36
C LEU A 14 -21.22 -3.05 -8.52
N THR A 15 -22.13 -3.23 -7.56
CA THR A 15 -23.42 -2.52 -7.51
C THR A 15 -23.65 -1.84 -6.16
N PRO A 16 -24.49 -0.77 -6.08
CA PRO A 16 -24.74 -0.04 -4.84
C PRO A 16 -25.38 -0.87 -3.71
N GLU A 17 -26.04 -1.99 -4.04
CA GLU A 17 -26.69 -2.88 -3.08
C GLU A 17 -25.71 -3.84 -2.41
N LYS A 18 -24.48 -3.95 -2.92
CA LYS A 18 -23.47 -4.89 -2.44
C LYS A 18 -22.61 -4.26 -1.36
N ASN A 19 -22.42 -4.97 -0.26
CA ASN A 19 -21.50 -4.56 0.79
C ASN A 19 -20.06 -4.90 0.35
N ILE A 20 -19.32 -3.88 -0.08
CA ILE A 20 -17.93 -4.03 -0.50
C ILE A 20 -16.99 -3.68 0.66
N VAL A 21 -16.09 -4.60 0.97
CA VAL A 21 -15.00 -4.40 1.91
C VAL A 21 -13.67 -4.45 1.16
N ILE A 22 -12.74 -3.58 1.53
CA ILE A 22 -11.37 -3.53 1.01
C ILE A 22 -10.44 -3.76 2.19
N ILE A 23 -9.53 -4.73 2.07
CA ILE A 23 -8.56 -5.09 3.10
C ILE A 23 -7.15 -4.98 2.50
N THR A 24 -6.19 -4.57 3.33
CA THR A 24 -4.77 -4.64 3.02
C THR A 24 -3.95 -5.18 4.21
N HIS A 25 -2.63 -5.31 4.06
CA HIS A 25 -1.76 -5.99 5.02
C HIS A 25 -1.54 -5.24 6.34
N HIS A 26 -0.97 -5.95 7.30
CA HIS A 26 -0.49 -5.42 8.57
C HIS A 26 0.75 -4.55 8.35
N ASN A 27 0.85 -3.45 9.10
CA ASN A 27 1.80 -2.35 8.87
C ASN A 27 1.68 -1.81 7.44
N PRO A 28 0.49 -1.34 7.03
CA PRO A 28 0.27 -0.90 5.66
C PRO A 28 1.09 0.37 5.38
N ASP A 29 1.70 0.39 4.21
CA ASP A 29 2.53 1.47 3.69
C ASP A 29 1.76 2.32 2.65
N GLY A 30 2.50 3.10 1.86
CA GLY A 30 1.92 3.97 0.85
C GLY A 30 1.15 3.24 -0.25
N ASP A 31 1.57 2.02 -0.65
CA ASP A 31 0.91 1.28 -1.72
C ASP A 31 -0.35 0.57 -1.22
N ALA A 32 -0.25 -0.04 -0.03
CA ALA A 32 -1.38 -0.61 0.69
C ALA A 32 -2.52 0.40 0.92
N ILE A 33 -2.19 1.59 1.43
CA ILE A 33 -3.19 2.64 1.69
C ILE A 33 -3.64 3.30 0.38
N GLY A 34 -2.72 3.55 -0.55
CA GLY A 34 -3.02 4.17 -1.85
C GLY A 34 -3.95 3.33 -2.71
N SER A 35 -3.72 2.03 -2.81
CA SER A 35 -4.53 1.12 -3.60
C SER A 35 -5.93 0.98 -3.00
N SER A 36 -5.99 0.88 -1.67
CA SER A 36 -7.25 0.78 -0.92
C SER A 36 -8.11 2.02 -1.04
N LEU A 37 -7.54 3.21 -0.83
CA LEU A 37 -8.27 4.47 -0.94
C LEU A 37 -8.55 4.85 -2.39
N GLY A 38 -7.64 4.54 -3.32
CA GLY A 38 -7.86 4.72 -4.76
C GLY A 38 -9.07 3.93 -5.24
N LEU A 39 -9.16 2.64 -4.88
CA LEU A 39 -10.32 1.82 -5.20
C LEU A 39 -11.59 2.32 -4.51
N LYS A 40 -11.53 2.68 -3.22
CA LYS A 40 -12.67 3.25 -2.48
C LYS A 40 -13.22 4.50 -3.16
N ASN A 41 -12.34 5.44 -3.53
CA ASN A 41 -12.73 6.71 -4.14
C ASN A 41 -13.32 6.49 -5.55
N PHE A 42 -12.75 5.55 -6.31
CA PHE A 42 -13.31 5.16 -7.61
C PHE A 42 -14.71 4.56 -7.47
N LEU A 43 -14.91 3.63 -6.53
CA LEU A 43 -16.22 3.03 -6.27
C LEU A 43 -17.23 4.08 -5.80
N LYS A 44 -16.81 5.04 -4.97
CA LYS A 44 -17.63 6.18 -4.56
C LYS A 44 -18.08 7.03 -5.76
N ASN A 45 -17.19 7.30 -6.71
CA ASN A 45 -17.52 8.01 -7.95
C ASN A 45 -18.49 7.23 -8.86
N LYS A 46 -18.53 5.90 -8.69
CA LYS A 46 -19.51 5.01 -9.32
C LYS A 46 -20.85 4.93 -8.56
N GLY A 47 -20.96 5.59 -7.41
CA GLY A 47 -22.14 5.54 -6.53
C GLY A 47 -22.20 4.30 -5.63
N ILE A 48 -21.05 3.66 -5.39
CA ILE A 48 -20.93 2.45 -4.57
C ILE A 48 -20.10 2.77 -3.33
N GLU A 49 -20.65 2.50 -2.16
CA GLU A 49 -19.93 2.68 -0.90
C GLU A 49 -19.07 1.46 -0.58
N ALA A 50 -17.80 1.71 -0.24
CA ALA A 50 -16.86 0.67 0.16
C ALA A 50 -16.23 0.98 1.52
N THR A 51 -16.09 -0.06 2.34
CA THR A 51 -15.46 0.01 3.66
C THR A 51 -14.02 -0.47 3.59
N VAL A 52 -13.06 0.42 3.88
CA VAL A 52 -11.64 0.06 3.98
C VAL A 52 -11.31 -0.36 5.40
N LEU A 53 -10.70 -1.54 5.54
CA LEU A 53 -10.22 -2.13 6.79
C LEU A 53 -8.70 -2.30 6.72
N VAL A 54 -8.02 -1.94 7.80
CA VAL A 54 -6.59 -2.23 8.01
C VAL A 54 -6.42 -2.99 9.33
N PRO A 55 -5.49 -3.95 9.44
CA PRO A 55 -5.28 -4.69 10.68
C PRO A 55 -4.89 -3.78 11.85
N ASN A 56 -3.95 -2.87 11.61
CA ASN A 56 -3.36 -1.98 12.61
C ASN A 56 -3.20 -0.56 12.07
N ASP A 57 -2.86 0.37 12.97
CA ASP A 57 -2.64 1.76 12.58
C ASP A 57 -1.46 1.92 11.62
N PHE A 58 -1.52 2.99 10.83
CA PHE A 58 -0.64 3.26 9.71
C PHE A 58 0.00 4.65 9.83
N PRO A 59 1.14 4.89 9.16
CA PRO A 59 1.94 6.09 9.40
C PRO A 59 1.18 7.40 9.25
N LYS A 60 1.55 8.40 10.08
CA LYS A 60 0.91 9.72 10.09
C LYS A 60 1.03 10.45 8.74
N PHE A 61 2.13 10.23 8.03
CA PHE A 61 2.40 10.83 6.71
C PHE A 61 1.49 10.29 5.59
N LEU A 62 0.62 9.30 5.86
CA LEU A 62 -0.42 8.84 4.92
C LEU A 62 -1.83 9.33 5.30
N LYS A 63 -2.00 9.98 6.46
CA LYS A 63 -3.31 10.42 6.98
C LYS A 63 -3.90 11.63 6.26
N TRP A 64 -3.12 12.24 5.35
CA TRP A 64 -3.58 13.35 4.52
C TRP A 64 -4.42 12.87 3.33
N MET A 65 -4.25 11.60 2.92
CA MET A 65 -4.87 11.06 1.71
C MET A 65 -6.40 11.13 1.78
N PRO A 66 -7.09 11.42 0.66
CA PRO A 66 -8.54 11.55 0.62
C PRO A 66 -9.26 10.34 1.23
N ASN A 67 -10.23 10.61 2.11
CA ASN A 67 -11.04 9.62 2.83
C ASN A 67 -10.28 8.66 3.78
N SER A 68 -8.98 8.90 4.05
CA SER A 68 -8.19 8.09 5.00
C SER A 68 -8.73 8.06 6.44
N LYS A 69 -9.42 9.12 6.86
CA LYS A 69 -10.06 9.22 8.19
C LYS A 69 -11.21 8.24 8.40
N GLU A 70 -11.78 7.71 7.32
CA GLU A 70 -12.89 6.76 7.36
C GLU A 70 -12.42 5.31 7.52
N ILE A 71 -11.12 5.05 7.35
CA ILE A 71 -10.53 3.71 7.49
C ILE A 71 -10.84 3.15 8.88
N ILE A 72 -11.29 1.90 8.92
CA ILE A 72 -11.49 1.17 10.16
C ILE A 72 -10.20 0.41 10.48
N ILE A 73 -9.55 0.84 11.55
CA ILE A 73 -8.37 0.16 12.10
C ILE A 73 -8.84 -0.94 13.06
N ALA A 74 -8.55 -2.21 12.73
CA ALA A 74 -9.09 -3.35 13.46
C ALA A 74 -8.58 -3.43 14.91
N ASP A 75 -7.32 -3.09 15.15
CA ASP A 75 -6.76 -2.98 16.52
C ASP A 75 -7.58 -2.06 17.43
N TYR A 76 -8.17 -1.00 16.88
CA TYR A 76 -8.94 -0.02 17.64
C TYR A 76 -10.45 -0.30 17.61
N LYS A 77 -10.95 -0.91 16.53
CA LYS A 77 -12.37 -1.07 16.24
C LYS A 77 -12.71 -2.52 15.86
N ARG A 78 -12.19 -3.48 16.64
CA ARG A 78 -12.26 -4.92 16.36
C ARG A 78 -13.68 -5.43 16.05
N LYS A 79 -14.68 -5.03 16.84
CA LYS A 79 -16.08 -5.41 16.62
C LYS A 79 -16.59 -4.93 15.26
N LYS A 80 -16.35 -3.65 14.94
CA LYS A 80 -16.79 -3.03 13.68
C LYS A 80 -16.11 -3.69 12.47
N ALA A 81 -14.82 -4.01 12.58
CA ALA A 81 -14.08 -4.71 11.54
C ALA A 81 -14.64 -6.13 11.29
N GLY A 82 -14.93 -6.88 12.36
CA GLY A 82 -15.55 -8.20 12.25
C GLY A 82 -16.95 -8.15 11.62
N GLU A 83 -17.79 -7.19 12.03
CA GLU A 83 -19.12 -6.99 11.43
C GLU A 83 -19.05 -6.61 9.95
N ALA A 84 -18.07 -5.78 9.54
CA ALA A 84 -17.89 -5.43 8.14
C ALA A 84 -17.53 -6.66 7.29
N ILE A 85 -16.59 -7.49 7.74
CA ILE A 85 -16.19 -8.71 7.00
C ILE A 85 -17.32 -9.76 6.97
N TYR A 86 -18.07 -9.89 8.07
CA TYR A 86 -19.16 -10.86 8.17
C TYR A 86 -20.32 -10.54 7.21
N ASN A 87 -20.63 -9.25 7.04
CA ASN A 87 -21.73 -8.77 6.20
C ASN A 87 -21.29 -8.46 4.75
N ALA A 88 -20.02 -8.64 4.41
CA ALA A 88 -19.50 -8.35 3.08
C ALA A 88 -20.07 -9.32 2.03
N ASP A 89 -20.48 -8.78 0.88
CA ASP A 89 -20.74 -9.59 -0.32
C ASP A 89 -19.45 -9.80 -1.13
N VAL A 90 -18.58 -8.79 -1.12
CA VAL A 90 -17.31 -8.75 -1.87
C VAL A 90 -16.21 -8.24 -0.96
N ILE A 91 -15.06 -8.92 -0.97
CA ILE A 91 -13.85 -8.48 -0.30
C ILE A 91 -12.74 -8.33 -1.33
N PHE A 92 -12.25 -7.11 -1.51
CA PHE A 92 -11.00 -6.84 -2.21
C PHE A 92 -9.84 -7.05 -1.25
N CYS A 93 -8.91 -7.92 -1.63
CA CYS A 93 -7.64 -8.17 -0.96
C CYS A 93 -6.55 -7.46 -1.76
N LEU A 94 -6.08 -6.32 -1.27
CA LEU A 94 -5.16 -5.46 -1.98
C LEU A 94 -3.79 -5.46 -1.31
N ASP A 95 -2.75 -5.67 -2.09
CA ASP A 95 -1.35 -5.57 -1.65
C ASP A 95 -0.94 -6.64 -0.62
N PHE A 96 -1.66 -7.76 -0.62
CA PHE A 96 -1.28 -8.95 0.12
C PHE A 96 -1.91 -10.18 -0.52
N ASN A 97 -1.25 -11.31 -0.38
CA ASN A 97 -1.67 -12.53 -1.05
C ASN A 97 -1.81 -13.77 -0.16
N THR A 98 -1.62 -13.63 1.15
CA THR A 98 -1.86 -14.70 2.12
C THR A 98 -2.56 -14.17 3.37
N ALA A 99 -3.43 -14.98 3.98
CA ALA A 99 -4.25 -14.55 5.13
C ALA A 99 -3.41 -14.18 6.37
N SER A 100 -2.19 -14.71 6.50
CA SER A 100 -1.28 -14.38 7.60
C SER A 100 -0.84 -12.91 7.59
N ARG A 101 -0.83 -12.27 6.42
CA ARG A 101 -0.43 -10.86 6.23
C ARG A 101 -1.42 -9.87 6.82
N VAL A 102 -2.66 -10.28 7.11
CA VAL A 102 -3.70 -9.41 7.67
C VAL A 102 -3.99 -9.65 9.16
N GLY A 103 -3.11 -10.39 9.83
CA GLY A 103 -3.16 -10.61 11.28
C GLY A 103 -4.53 -11.12 11.76
N VAL A 104 -5.12 -10.40 12.72
CA VAL A 104 -6.41 -10.80 13.34
C VAL A 104 -7.58 -10.88 12.37
N LEU A 105 -7.47 -10.24 11.20
CA LEU A 105 -8.50 -10.29 10.15
C LEU A 105 -8.45 -11.60 9.34
N GLY A 106 -7.32 -12.31 9.34
CA GLY A 106 -7.08 -13.46 8.46
C GLY A 106 -8.09 -14.60 8.68
N ASP A 107 -8.36 -14.93 9.95
CA ASP A 107 -9.37 -15.93 10.30
C ASP A 107 -10.78 -15.56 9.81
N TRP A 108 -11.14 -14.29 9.92
CA TRP A 108 -12.44 -13.79 9.49
C TRP A 108 -12.55 -13.75 7.97
N LEU A 109 -11.49 -13.32 7.29
CA LEU A 109 -11.38 -13.34 5.84
C LEU A 109 -11.58 -14.75 5.30
N THR A 110 -10.88 -15.72 5.88
CA THR A 110 -10.90 -17.13 5.44
C THR A 110 -12.28 -17.76 5.63
N LYS A 111 -12.98 -17.42 6.72
CA LYS A 111 -14.32 -17.94 7.04
C LYS A 111 -15.46 -17.17 6.34
N SER A 112 -15.18 -16.03 5.72
CA SER A 112 -16.21 -15.21 5.06
C SER A 112 -16.74 -15.92 3.80
N TRP A 113 -18.06 -15.82 3.61
CA TRP A 113 -18.76 -16.30 2.42
C TRP A 113 -18.65 -15.32 1.23
N ALA A 114 -18.14 -14.11 1.47
CA ALA A 114 -17.95 -13.09 0.46
C ALA A 114 -17.05 -13.57 -0.68
N LYS A 115 -17.30 -13.05 -1.88
CA LYS A 115 -16.42 -13.22 -3.04
C LYS A 115 -15.12 -12.46 -2.83
N LYS A 116 -13.99 -13.14 -2.94
CA LYS A 116 -12.67 -12.57 -2.66
C LYS A 116 -11.93 -12.27 -3.95
N ILE A 117 -11.55 -11.02 -4.14
CA ILE A 117 -10.85 -10.52 -5.33
C ILE A 117 -9.46 -10.10 -4.89
N LEU A 118 -8.43 -10.81 -5.34
CA LEU A 118 -7.03 -10.46 -5.12
C LEU A 118 -6.54 -9.53 -6.23
N ILE A 119 -5.89 -8.43 -5.84
CA ILE A 119 -5.05 -7.60 -6.72
C ILE A 119 -3.75 -7.33 -5.98
N ASP A 120 -2.66 -7.94 -6.42
CA ASP A 120 -1.40 -7.95 -5.68
C ASP A 120 -0.18 -8.24 -6.60
N HIS A 121 0.96 -7.64 -6.30
CA HIS A 121 2.20 -7.83 -7.08
C HIS A 121 3.26 -8.68 -6.35
N HIS A 122 2.93 -9.28 -5.21
CA HIS A 122 3.84 -10.15 -4.48
C HIS A 122 3.83 -11.59 -5.01
N GLN A 123 4.90 -12.33 -4.71
CA GLN A 123 5.06 -13.72 -5.14
C GLN A 123 4.18 -14.68 -4.32
N GLN A 124 3.79 -15.80 -4.93
CA GLN A 124 3.16 -16.95 -4.27
C GLN A 124 1.80 -16.67 -3.62
N PRO A 125 0.77 -16.29 -4.39
CA PRO A 125 -0.56 -16.04 -3.83
C PRO A 125 -1.26 -17.33 -3.37
N ASP A 126 -2.04 -17.21 -2.29
CA ASP A 126 -3.05 -18.18 -1.90
C ASP A 126 -4.19 -18.24 -2.94
N GLN A 127 -5.22 -19.07 -2.67
CA GLN A 127 -6.41 -19.17 -3.52
C GLN A 127 -7.43 -18.07 -3.18
N PHE A 128 -7.99 -17.45 -4.22
CA PHE A 128 -9.07 -16.45 -4.15
C PHE A 128 -10.09 -16.73 -5.26
N ASP A 129 -11.29 -16.16 -5.19
CA ASP A 129 -12.31 -16.36 -6.23
C ASP A 129 -11.90 -15.72 -7.57
N PHE A 130 -11.24 -14.56 -7.51
CA PHE A 130 -10.65 -13.87 -8.66
C PHE A 130 -9.22 -13.43 -8.31
N ILE A 131 -8.27 -13.63 -9.24
CA ILE A 131 -6.86 -13.32 -9.00
C ILE A 131 -6.29 -12.45 -10.12
N TYR A 132 -5.86 -11.23 -9.78
CA TYR A 132 -4.89 -10.47 -10.54
C TYR A 132 -3.59 -10.43 -9.74
N SER A 133 -2.66 -11.35 -10.06
CA SER A 133 -1.31 -11.37 -9.50
C SER A 133 -0.26 -11.21 -10.60
N ASP A 134 0.61 -10.20 -10.49
CA ASP A 134 1.68 -9.95 -11.46
C ASP A 134 2.90 -9.30 -10.80
N THR A 135 3.98 -10.08 -10.66
CA THR A 135 5.21 -9.69 -9.96
C THR A 135 6.11 -8.76 -10.76
N MET A 136 5.76 -8.49 -12.03
CA MET A 136 6.46 -7.51 -12.86
C MET A 136 5.90 -6.09 -12.70
N VAL A 137 4.71 -5.95 -12.09
CA VAL A 137 4.12 -4.65 -11.80
C VAL A 137 4.71 -4.09 -10.52
N PRO A 138 5.17 -2.83 -10.50
CA PRO A 138 5.93 -2.31 -9.36
C PRO A 138 5.08 -1.88 -8.15
N ALA A 139 3.74 -1.86 -8.27
CA ALA A 139 2.84 -1.39 -7.22
C ALA A 139 1.41 -1.88 -7.48
N THR A 140 0.71 -2.30 -6.44
CA THR A 140 -0.73 -2.58 -6.44
C THR A 140 -1.54 -1.37 -6.89
N CYS A 141 -1.14 -0.13 -6.57
CA CYS A 141 -1.77 1.09 -7.11
C CYS A 141 -1.77 1.14 -8.63
N GLN A 142 -0.69 0.70 -9.29
CA GLN A 142 -0.64 0.61 -10.75
C GLN A 142 -1.64 -0.45 -11.24
N MET A 143 -1.76 -1.58 -10.53
CA MET A 143 -2.71 -2.64 -10.86
C MET A 143 -4.16 -2.17 -10.70
N ILE A 144 -4.46 -1.32 -9.71
CA ILE A 144 -5.78 -0.69 -9.54
C ILE A 144 -6.11 0.24 -10.72
N TYR A 145 -5.15 1.06 -11.18
CA TYR A 145 -5.35 1.87 -12.39
C TYR A 145 -5.70 0.97 -13.59
N GLN A 146 -4.92 -0.09 -13.82
CA GLN A 146 -5.15 -1.03 -14.91
C GLN A 146 -6.48 -1.78 -14.78
N PHE A 147 -6.93 -2.06 -13.55
CA PHE A 147 -8.23 -2.64 -13.30
C PHE A 147 -9.37 -1.68 -13.69
N ILE A 148 -9.25 -0.39 -13.35
CA ILE A 148 -10.22 0.65 -13.74
C ILE A 148 -10.24 0.83 -15.27
N GLU A 149 -9.06 0.79 -15.91
CA GLU A 149 -8.91 0.79 -17.38
C GLU A 149 -9.59 -0.44 -18.01
N ALA A 150 -9.37 -1.63 -17.46
CA ALA A 150 -10.01 -2.86 -17.94
C ALA A 150 -11.54 -2.84 -17.80
N LEU A 151 -12.09 -2.10 -16.82
CA LEU A 151 -13.53 -1.86 -16.68
C LEU A 151 -14.09 -0.88 -17.74
N GLY A 152 -13.21 -0.11 -18.41
CA GLY A 152 -13.54 0.98 -19.33
C GLY A 152 -14.03 2.24 -18.61
N GLU A 153 -13.56 2.49 -17.38
CA GLU A 153 -14.14 3.50 -16.47
C GLU A 153 -13.12 4.55 -16.00
N GLU A 154 -12.07 4.82 -16.79
CA GLU A 154 -11.02 5.81 -16.48
C GLU A 154 -11.56 7.24 -16.34
N SER A 155 -12.73 7.52 -16.88
CA SER A 155 -13.42 8.81 -16.68
C SER A 155 -13.81 9.06 -15.23
N LEU A 156 -13.90 8.02 -14.40
CA LEU A 156 -14.20 8.11 -12.96
C LEU A 156 -12.95 8.28 -12.08
N ILE A 157 -11.75 8.28 -12.68
CA ILE A 157 -10.52 8.67 -12.00
C ILE A 157 -10.48 10.19 -11.96
N ASP A 158 -10.88 10.73 -10.80
CA ASP A 158 -10.73 12.14 -10.46
C ASP A 158 -9.44 12.39 -9.67
N LYS A 159 -9.31 13.61 -9.15
CA LYS A 159 -8.17 14.01 -8.33
C LYS A 159 -7.98 13.13 -7.09
N ASP A 160 -9.06 12.80 -6.38
CA ASP A 160 -8.98 12.03 -5.12
C ASP A 160 -8.54 10.57 -5.38
N VAL A 161 -8.96 9.97 -6.49
CA VAL A 161 -8.44 8.67 -6.93
C VAL A 161 -6.98 8.82 -7.36
N ALA A 162 -6.67 9.84 -8.15
CA ALA A 162 -5.36 10.01 -8.75
C ALA A 162 -4.26 10.26 -7.71
N GLU A 163 -4.52 11.08 -6.69
CA GLU A 163 -3.56 11.33 -5.60
C GLU A 163 -3.26 10.04 -4.82
N CYS A 164 -4.29 9.23 -4.52
CA CYS A 164 -4.11 7.95 -3.82
C CYS A 164 -3.24 6.98 -4.63
N LEU A 165 -3.58 6.77 -5.91
CA LEU A 165 -2.84 5.84 -6.77
C LEU A 165 -1.41 6.32 -7.06
N TYR A 166 -1.23 7.63 -7.27
CA TYR A 166 0.10 8.19 -7.50
C TYR A 166 0.98 7.99 -6.26
N THR A 167 0.43 8.20 -5.06
CA THR A 167 1.17 8.04 -3.80
C THR A 167 1.75 6.64 -3.68
N GLY A 168 0.95 5.58 -3.88
CA GLY A 168 1.44 4.21 -3.79
C GLY A 168 2.45 3.83 -4.85
N ILE A 169 2.23 4.25 -6.11
CA ILE A 169 3.23 4.03 -7.17
C ILE A 169 4.55 4.74 -6.82
N MET A 170 4.49 5.97 -6.32
CA MET A 170 5.67 6.73 -5.93
C MET A 170 6.41 6.06 -4.78
N THR A 171 5.72 5.59 -3.74
CA THR A 171 6.37 4.95 -2.58
C THR A 171 7.03 3.62 -2.96
N ASP A 172 6.32 2.77 -3.71
CA ASP A 172 6.78 1.40 -3.95
C ASP A 172 7.83 1.30 -5.08
N THR A 173 7.93 2.34 -5.91
CA THR A 173 9.05 2.52 -6.85
C THR A 173 10.24 3.27 -6.25
N GLY A 174 10.16 3.64 -4.96
CA GLY A 174 11.18 4.44 -4.27
C GLY A 174 11.38 5.81 -4.90
N GLY A 175 10.32 6.42 -5.43
CA GLY A 175 10.37 7.63 -6.24
C GLY A 175 10.86 7.37 -7.65
N PHE A 176 10.38 6.30 -8.28
CA PHE A 176 10.71 5.90 -9.65
C PHE A 176 12.19 5.50 -9.87
N ARG A 177 12.88 5.13 -8.80
CA ARG A 177 14.31 4.77 -8.83
C ARG A 177 14.55 3.27 -8.94
N PHE A 178 13.59 2.46 -8.50
CA PHE A 178 13.75 1.01 -8.48
C PHE A 178 13.60 0.41 -9.88
N ARG A 179 14.28 -0.73 -10.10
CA ARG A 179 14.34 -1.41 -11.42
C ARG A 179 12.97 -1.88 -11.92
N SER A 180 12.02 -2.11 -11.03
CA SER A 180 10.64 -2.48 -11.36
C SER A 180 9.87 -1.34 -12.06
N THR A 181 10.35 -0.10 -11.97
CA THR A 181 9.76 1.05 -12.68
C THR A 181 9.86 0.86 -14.18
N SER A 182 8.72 0.90 -14.87
CA SER A 182 8.64 0.66 -16.32
C SER A 182 8.20 1.90 -17.09
N ALA A 183 8.31 1.86 -18.43
CA ALA A 183 7.74 2.89 -19.30
C ALA A 183 6.22 3.02 -19.11
N LEU A 184 5.53 1.91 -18.83
CA LEU A 184 4.10 1.92 -18.52
C LEU A 184 3.82 2.64 -17.19
N THR A 185 4.66 2.43 -16.18
CA THR A 185 4.56 3.12 -14.89
C THR A 185 4.57 4.63 -15.07
N HIS A 186 5.51 5.16 -15.86
CA HIS A 186 5.58 6.60 -16.16
C HIS A 186 4.39 7.12 -16.98
N LYS A 187 3.85 6.32 -17.91
CA LYS A 187 2.65 6.69 -18.67
C LYS A 187 1.43 6.79 -17.75
N ILE A 188 1.25 5.82 -16.87
CA ILE A 188 0.16 5.81 -15.89
C ILE A 188 0.30 7.00 -14.95
N THR A 189 1.48 7.26 -14.40
CA THR A 189 1.64 8.43 -13.52
C THR A 189 1.46 9.76 -14.24
N GLY A 190 1.86 9.86 -15.51
CA GLY A 190 1.50 11.00 -16.37
C GLY A 190 -0.01 11.20 -16.49
N SER A 191 -0.76 10.12 -16.75
CA SER A 191 -2.23 10.16 -16.78
C SER A 191 -2.81 10.59 -15.43
N LEU A 192 -2.29 10.09 -14.31
CA LEU A 192 -2.73 10.50 -12.97
C LEU A 192 -2.50 12.00 -12.72
N ILE A 193 -1.39 12.56 -13.21
CA ILE A 193 -1.12 14.01 -13.16
C ILE A 193 -2.16 14.78 -13.99
N ASP A 194 -2.48 14.32 -15.21
CA ASP A 194 -3.53 14.91 -16.04
C ASP A 194 -4.92 14.86 -15.33
N LYS A 195 -5.14 13.88 -14.46
CA LYS A 195 -6.34 13.76 -13.60
C LYS A 195 -6.29 14.57 -12.31
N GLY A 196 -5.20 15.31 -12.06
CA GLY A 196 -5.09 16.27 -10.96
C GLY A 196 -4.24 15.83 -9.78
N ALA A 197 -3.54 14.69 -9.87
CA ALA A 197 -2.50 14.36 -8.89
C ALA A 197 -1.39 15.42 -8.94
N ASP A 198 -0.99 15.93 -7.78
CA ASP A 198 0.09 16.90 -7.64
C ASP A 198 1.34 16.22 -7.05
N PRO A 199 2.35 15.88 -7.86
CA PRO A 199 3.57 15.21 -7.40
C PRO A 199 4.29 15.95 -6.27
N ALA A 200 4.29 17.29 -6.28
CA ALA A 200 5.01 18.07 -5.30
C ALA A 200 4.31 18.01 -3.94
N MET A 201 2.98 18.17 -3.92
CA MET A 201 2.18 18.03 -2.72
C MET A 201 2.24 16.60 -2.16
N ILE A 202 2.12 15.58 -3.02
CA ILE A 202 2.17 14.17 -2.62
C ILE A 202 3.52 13.84 -2.01
N SER A 203 4.62 14.24 -2.66
CA SER A 203 5.98 14.04 -2.14
C SER A 203 6.16 14.75 -0.81
N SER A 204 5.72 16.00 -0.70
CA SER A 204 5.87 16.80 0.52
C SER A 204 5.13 16.18 1.70
N ASN A 205 3.88 15.77 1.51
CA ASN A 205 3.10 15.16 2.57
C ASN A 205 3.60 13.76 2.96
N THR A 206 4.26 13.04 2.04
CA THR A 206 4.73 11.67 2.28
C THR A 206 6.15 11.61 2.85
N TRP A 207 7.07 12.44 2.36
CA TRP A 207 8.50 12.38 2.72
C TRP A 207 9.03 13.61 3.47
N ASP A 208 8.41 14.77 3.32
CA ASP A 208 8.87 16.02 3.94
C ASP A 208 8.16 16.31 5.27
N THR A 209 7.68 15.27 5.95
CA THR A 209 6.95 15.35 7.24
C THR A 209 7.75 14.80 8.42
N ASN A 210 9.08 14.74 8.28
CA ASN A 210 9.98 14.16 9.27
C ASN A 210 9.98 14.92 10.60
N SER A 211 9.86 14.18 11.70
CA SER A 211 10.13 14.73 13.03
C SER A 211 11.64 14.88 13.25
N VAL A 212 12.03 15.81 14.12
CA VAL A 212 13.45 15.94 14.55
C VAL A 212 13.96 14.64 15.15
N SER A 213 13.12 13.94 15.92
CA SER A 213 13.42 12.61 16.48
C SER A 213 13.77 11.59 15.38
N ARG A 214 12.95 11.49 14.34
CA ARG A 214 13.22 10.63 13.19
C ARG A 214 14.53 10.98 12.51
N LEU A 215 14.82 12.28 12.33
CA LEU A 215 16.09 12.71 11.74
C LEU A 215 17.30 12.39 12.63
N HIS A 216 17.16 12.46 13.95
CA HIS A 216 18.20 12.01 14.88
C HIS A 216 18.41 10.50 14.84
N LEU A 217 17.33 9.71 14.77
CA LEU A 217 17.41 8.26 14.56
C LEU A 217 18.14 7.96 13.24
N LEU A 218 17.80 8.65 12.16
CA LEU A 218 18.47 8.49 10.88
C LEU A 218 19.96 8.83 11.00
N ALA A 219 20.31 9.97 11.59
CA ALA A 219 21.72 10.38 11.78
C ALA A 219 22.51 9.33 12.56
N LEU A 220 21.90 8.76 13.59
CA LEU A 220 22.49 7.72 14.43
C LEU A 220 22.74 6.42 13.67
N VAL A 221 21.82 6.01 12.80
CA VAL A 221 22.00 4.86 11.89
C VAL A 221 23.07 5.15 10.85
N LEU A 222 23.00 6.31 10.18
CA LEU A 222 23.94 6.71 9.13
C LEU A 222 25.39 6.78 9.64
N GLY A 223 25.58 7.28 10.87
CA GLY A 223 26.89 7.35 11.51
C GLY A 223 27.50 5.99 11.88
N ARG A 224 26.73 4.91 11.78
CA ARG A 224 27.11 3.55 12.17
C ARG A 224 26.91 2.52 11.07
N ILE A 225 26.73 2.95 9.83
CA ILE A 225 26.61 2.01 8.72
C ILE A 225 27.93 1.24 8.60
N GLU A 226 27.82 -0.09 8.56
CA GLU A 226 28.93 -0.98 8.27
C GLU A 226 28.76 -1.57 6.87
N THR A 227 29.87 -1.89 6.22
CA THR A 227 29.86 -2.60 4.94
C THR A 227 30.64 -3.89 5.04
N VAL A 228 30.10 -4.97 4.47
CA VAL A 228 30.73 -6.29 4.40
C VAL A 228 30.77 -6.78 2.95
N GLN A 229 31.45 -7.92 2.71
CA GLN A 229 31.65 -8.48 1.35
C GLN A 229 32.25 -7.46 0.39
N ASP A 230 33.39 -6.88 0.77
CA ASP A 230 34.12 -5.88 -0.01
C ASP A 230 33.29 -4.65 -0.43
N GLY A 231 32.30 -4.27 0.40
CA GLY A 231 31.44 -3.10 0.17
C GLY A 231 30.13 -3.43 -0.55
N GLU A 232 29.90 -4.68 -0.96
CA GLU A 232 28.69 -5.06 -1.69
C GLU A 232 27.44 -5.15 -0.81
N VAL A 233 27.60 -5.27 0.51
CA VAL A 233 26.49 -5.36 1.46
C VAL A 233 26.61 -4.27 2.53
N ALA A 234 25.59 -3.43 2.67
CA ALA A 234 25.48 -2.45 3.75
C ALA A 234 24.60 -3.00 4.89
N ILE A 235 25.04 -2.79 6.13
CA ILE A 235 24.32 -3.19 7.34
C ILE A 235 24.01 -1.92 8.16
N LEU A 236 22.74 -1.78 8.51
CA LEU A 236 22.19 -0.71 9.32
C LEU A 236 21.50 -1.34 10.53
N SER A 237 21.56 -0.71 11.70
CA SER A 237 20.89 -1.26 12.89
C SER A 237 20.41 -0.18 13.87
N LEU A 238 19.36 -0.52 14.63
CA LEU A 238 18.86 0.22 15.78
C LEU A 238 18.51 -0.74 16.92
N THR A 239 19.00 -0.44 18.10
CA THR A 239 18.62 -1.16 19.33
C THR A 239 17.31 -0.61 19.91
N ARG A 240 16.66 -1.40 20.75
CA ARG A 240 15.41 -1.01 21.41
C ARG A 240 15.60 0.18 22.35
N GLU A 241 16.77 0.25 22.99
CA GLU A 241 17.13 1.35 23.88
C GLU A 241 17.24 2.67 23.11
N GLU A 242 17.86 2.66 21.94
CA GLU A 242 18.02 3.85 21.09
C GLU A 242 16.68 4.37 20.56
N LEU A 243 15.81 3.46 20.11
CA LEU A 243 14.45 3.79 19.70
C LEU A 243 13.71 4.50 20.85
N LYS A 244 13.77 3.95 22.07
CA LYS A 244 13.14 4.56 23.25
C LYS A 244 13.74 5.91 23.61
N ASN A 245 15.07 6.02 23.67
CA ASN A 245 15.78 7.22 24.08
C ASN A 245 15.52 8.41 23.14
N LEU A 246 15.31 8.13 21.85
CA LEU A 246 15.02 9.16 20.86
C LEU A 246 13.53 9.40 20.63
N GLY A 247 12.63 8.70 21.33
CA GLY A 247 11.19 8.92 21.23
C GLY A 247 10.58 8.39 19.92
N TYR A 248 11.06 7.25 19.45
CA TYR A 248 10.57 6.54 18.26
C TYR A 248 9.05 6.43 18.22
N GLN A 249 8.47 6.71 17.06
CA GLN A 249 7.09 6.39 16.71
C GLN A 249 7.06 5.34 15.60
N LYS A 250 6.02 4.51 15.60
CA LYS A 250 5.83 3.49 14.57
C LYS A 250 5.88 4.13 13.17
N GLY A 251 6.75 3.62 12.32
CA GLY A 251 7.01 4.14 10.97
C GLY A 251 8.21 5.07 10.85
N ASP A 252 8.82 5.52 11.96
CA ASP A 252 9.97 6.44 11.87
C ASP A 252 11.20 5.82 11.19
N THR A 253 11.34 4.49 11.21
CA THR A 253 12.45 3.78 10.57
C THR A 253 12.18 3.41 9.11
N GLU A 254 10.98 3.70 8.60
CA GLU A 254 10.59 3.35 7.24
C GLU A 254 11.51 4.05 6.21
N GLY A 255 11.98 3.27 5.24
CA GLY A 255 12.90 3.73 4.21
C GLY A 255 14.38 3.85 4.64
N PHE A 256 14.73 3.68 5.92
CA PHE A 256 16.14 3.79 6.38
C PHE A 256 17.07 2.79 5.66
N VAL A 257 16.59 1.57 5.42
CA VAL A 257 17.32 0.53 4.68
C VAL A 257 17.80 1.00 3.31
N ASN A 258 17.08 1.92 2.65
CA ASN A 258 17.42 2.39 1.31
C ASN A 258 18.68 3.26 1.29
N TYR A 259 19.08 3.86 2.42
CA TYR A 259 20.33 4.63 2.48
C TYR A 259 21.56 3.75 2.30
N GLY A 260 21.52 2.47 2.72
CA GLY A 260 22.61 1.53 2.46
C GLY A 260 22.86 1.33 0.96
N LEU A 261 21.80 1.31 0.14
CA LEU A 261 21.90 1.19 -1.32
C LEU A 261 22.51 2.43 -1.99
N SER A 262 22.61 3.56 -1.28
CA SER A 262 23.24 4.78 -1.80
C SER A 262 24.78 4.75 -1.74
N ILE A 263 25.34 3.78 -1.01
CA ILE A 263 26.79 3.62 -0.90
C ILE A 263 27.35 3.05 -2.20
N LYS A 264 28.42 3.66 -2.71
CA LYS A 264 29.04 3.26 -3.97
C LYS A 264 29.49 1.79 -3.92
N GLY A 265 28.96 0.98 -4.83
CA GLY A 265 29.31 -0.43 -4.97
C GLY A 265 28.39 -1.39 -4.20
N THR A 266 27.54 -0.88 -3.32
CA THR A 266 26.58 -1.69 -2.57
C THR A 266 25.49 -2.23 -3.50
N LYS A 267 25.21 -3.52 -3.37
CA LYS A 267 24.17 -4.26 -4.12
C LYS A 267 23.01 -4.69 -3.22
N VAL A 268 23.27 -4.86 -1.92
CA VAL A 268 22.30 -5.31 -0.92
C VAL A 268 22.39 -4.42 0.31
N SER A 269 21.24 -4.08 0.88
CA SER A 269 21.16 -3.36 2.15
C SER A 269 20.29 -4.15 3.11
N ALA A 270 20.74 -4.32 4.35
CA ALA A 270 20.02 -4.98 5.41
C ALA A 270 19.89 -4.04 6.61
N PHE A 271 18.68 -3.97 7.17
CA PHE A 271 18.39 -3.14 8.32
C PHE A 271 17.80 -3.99 9.44
N PHE A 272 18.39 -3.91 10.63
CA PHE A 272 18.00 -4.68 11.81
C PHE A 272 17.44 -3.75 12.88
N THR A 273 16.25 -4.05 13.39
CA THR A 273 15.62 -3.31 14.49
C THR A 273 15.17 -4.25 15.58
N GLU A 274 15.34 -3.84 16.84
CA GLU A 274 14.78 -4.56 17.99
C GLU A 274 13.43 -3.97 18.40
N ASP A 275 12.36 -4.78 18.38
CA ASP A 275 11.00 -4.40 18.83
C ASP A 275 10.73 -4.72 20.33
#